data_AF-A0A2I0K7L7-F1
#
_entry.id   AF-A0A2I0K7L7-F1
#
_cell.length_a   1.000
_cell.length_b   1.000
_cell.length_c   1.000
_cell.angle_alpha   90.00
_cell.angle_beta   90.00
_cell.angle_gamma   90.00
#
_symmetry.space_group_name_H-M   'P 1'
#
loop_
_entity.id
_entity.type
_entity.pdbx_description
1 polymer ?
#
loop_
_entity_poly.entity_id
_entity_poly.type
_entity_poly.pdbx_seq_one_letter_code
_entity_poly.pdbx_strand_id
1 'polypeptide(L)'
;MHRGLAMKSTFWRAVKSTTVTGHENIVAEMKALDSEVADQFEGIGVMKFYHAFIDEWSKCDVIDNNIYECFNNFILLARSKLIIDMLEDIRVTMMSRIVEKRDKYLASTDEICPRVRNVLEENKLGFRFCDPTHGGDFNFKAREGDHADNASQVGQNMSNPVIIDHTMV
;
A
#
# COMPACT_ATOMS: atom_id res chain seq x y z
N MET A 1 -6.05 -1.33 -25.04
CA MET A 1 -6.15 -2.00 -23.73
C MET A 1 -5.50 -1.14 -22.62
N HIS A 2 -5.85 0.16 -22.53
CA HIS A 2 -5.09 1.14 -21.71
C HIS A 2 -5.93 1.84 -20.62
N ARG A 3 -7.27 1.86 -20.74
CA ARG A 3 -8.15 2.62 -19.84
C ARG A 3 -8.24 2.00 -18.44
N GLY A 4 -8.26 0.67 -18.32
CA GLY A 4 -8.35 -0.02 -17.02
C GLY A 4 -7.10 0.12 -16.14
N LEU A 5 -5.90 0.12 -16.74
CA LEU A 5 -4.65 0.34 -16.00
C LEU A 5 -4.52 1.79 -15.52
N ALA A 6 -4.89 2.76 -16.35
CA ALA A 6 -4.92 4.17 -15.99
C ALA A 6 -5.91 4.44 -14.85
N MET A 7 -7.07 3.79 -14.87
CA MET A 7 -8.07 3.91 -13.81
C MET A 7 -7.59 3.30 -12.49
N LYS A 8 -6.98 2.10 -12.52
CA LYS A 8 -6.40 1.48 -11.32
C LYS A 8 -5.29 2.35 -10.72
N SER A 9 -4.45 2.94 -11.57
CA SER A 9 -3.36 3.83 -11.13
C SER A 9 -3.90 5.11 -10.46
N THR A 10 -4.88 5.78 -11.09
CA THR A 10 -5.51 6.99 -10.53
C THR A 10 -6.26 6.70 -9.23
N PHE A 11 -6.92 5.55 -9.12
CA PHE A 11 -7.53 5.09 -7.86
C PHE A 11 -6.51 4.99 -6.73
N TRP A 12 -5.42 4.24 -6.91
CA TRP A 12 -4.42 4.07 -5.84
C TRP A 12 -3.69 5.38 -5.52
N ARG A 13 -3.45 6.24 -6.51
CA ARG A 13 -2.91 7.59 -6.29
C ARG A 13 -3.85 8.44 -5.44
N ALA A 14 -5.15 8.43 -5.74
CA ALA A 14 -6.14 9.17 -4.98
C ALA A 14 -6.21 8.68 -3.54
N VAL A 15 -6.22 7.36 -3.32
CA VAL A 15 -6.26 6.73 -1.98
C VAL A 15 -4.99 6.99 -1.15
N LYS A 16 -3.82 7.00 -1.78
CA LYS A 16 -2.52 7.18 -1.10
C LYS A 16 -2.07 8.63 -0.94
N SER A 17 -2.78 9.60 -1.50
CA SER A 17 -2.41 11.01 -1.33
C SER A 17 -2.41 11.39 0.17
N THR A 18 -1.45 12.18 0.60
CA THR A 18 -1.36 12.65 2.00
C THR A 18 -1.95 14.03 2.19
N THR A 19 -2.41 14.69 1.12
CA THR A 19 -2.98 16.03 1.15
C THR A 19 -4.32 16.11 0.42
N VAL A 20 -5.29 16.79 1.04
CA VAL A 20 -6.63 16.99 0.48
C VAL A 20 -6.56 17.58 -0.94
N THR A 21 -5.74 18.61 -1.14
CA THR A 21 -5.55 19.23 -2.45
C THR A 21 -4.96 18.27 -3.49
N GLY A 22 -3.99 17.44 -3.10
CA GLY A 22 -3.43 16.41 -3.98
C GLY A 22 -4.48 15.39 -4.40
N HIS A 23 -5.36 15.01 -3.46
CA HIS A 23 -6.47 14.10 -3.74
C HIS A 23 -7.50 14.70 -4.70
N GLU A 24 -7.96 15.93 -4.46
CA GLU A 24 -8.91 16.64 -5.33
C GLU A 24 -8.41 16.72 -6.79
N ASN A 25 -7.12 16.99 -6.98
CA ASN A 25 -6.51 17.02 -8.31
C ASN A 25 -6.56 15.64 -8.99
N ILE A 26 -6.27 14.56 -8.27
CA ILE A 26 -6.28 13.20 -8.83
C ILE A 26 -7.72 12.75 -9.12
N VAL A 27 -8.69 13.13 -8.30
CA VAL A 27 -10.10 12.85 -8.57
C VAL A 27 -10.60 13.65 -9.78
N ALA A 28 -10.11 14.87 -10.00
CA ALA A 28 -10.38 15.61 -11.24
C ALA A 28 -9.79 14.90 -12.48
N GLU A 29 -8.57 14.34 -12.38
CA GLU A 29 -8.01 13.46 -13.43
C GLU A 29 -8.89 12.22 -13.66
N MET A 30 -9.40 11.61 -12.58
CA MET A 30 -10.29 10.45 -12.65
C MET A 30 -11.62 10.80 -13.34
N LYS A 31 -12.22 11.96 -13.04
CA LYS A 31 -13.43 12.47 -13.71
C LYS A 31 -13.21 12.69 -15.20
N ALA A 32 -12.03 13.16 -15.60
CA ALA A 32 -11.67 13.32 -17.01
C ALA A 32 -11.52 11.96 -17.74
N LEU A 33 -11.12 10.91 -17.02
CA LEU A 33 -11.04 9.54 -17.56
C LEU A 33 -12.41 8.87 -17.64
N ASP A 34 -13.21 8.96 -16.58
CA ASP A 34 -14.57 8.41 -16.50
C ASP A 34 -15.34 9.06 -15.32
N SER A 35 -16.35 9.86 -15.65
CA SER A 35 -17.16 10.56 -14.65
C SER A 35 -17.97 9.61 -13.78
N GLU A 36 -18.49 8.52 -14.34
CA GLU A 36 -19.36 7.61 -13.60
C GLU A 36 -18.58 6.84 -12.53
N VAL A 37 -17.35 6.43 -12.86
CA VAL A 37 -16.44 5.78 -11.89
C VAL A 37 -16.02 6.74 -10.79
N ALA A 38 -15.76 8.00 -11.12
CA ALA A 38 -15.40 9.00 -10.11
C ALA A 38 -16.57 9.31 -9.15
N ASP A 39 -17.80 9.38 -9.66
CA ASP A 39 -18.98 9.61 -8.82
C ASP A 39 -19.24 8.40 -7.90
N GLN A 40 -19.03 7.17 -8.39
CA GLN A 40 -19.05 5.97 -7.56
C GLN A 40 -17.96 5.99 -6.49
N PHE A 41 -16.74 6.38 -6.85
CA PHE A 41 -15.62 6.51 -5.93
C PHE A 41 -15.91 7.50 -4.79
N GLU A 42 -16.46 8.67 -5.12
CA GLU A 42 -16.90 9.66 -4.14
C GLU A 42 -18.03 9.13 -3.25
N GLY A 43 -18.98 8.37 -3.83
CA GLY A 43 -20.13 7.79 -3.15
C GLY A 43 -19.82 6.71 -2.08
N ILE A 44 -18.68 6.02 -2.18
CA ILE A 44 -18.26 5.01 -1.17
C ILE A 44 -17.92 5.67 0.18
N GLY A 45 -17.65 6.98 0.17
CA GLY A 45 -17.28 7.76 1.35
C GLY A 45 -15.78 7.77 1.54
N VAL A 46 -15.09 8.52 0.67
CA VAL A 46 -13.64 8.63 0.54
C VAL A 46 -12.91 8.88 1.86
N MET A 47 -13.53 9.62 2.79
CA MET A 47 -12.99 9.90 4.13
C MET A 47 -12.66 8.63 4.95
N LYS A 48 -13.26 7.48 4.61
CA LYS A 48 -13.10 6.22 5.35
C LYS A 48 -11.82 5.46 5.00
N PHE A 49 -11.22 5.72 3.85
CA PHE A 49 -10.11 4.92 3.34
C PHE A 49 -9.03 5.76 2.63
N TYR A 50 -9.14 7.09 2.64
CA TYR A 50 -8.14 7.99 2.06
C TYR A 50 -7.12 8.47 3.11
N HIS A 51 -5.83 8.36 2.79
CA HIS A 51 -4.73 8.51 3.76
C HIS A 51 -4.67 9.88 4.45
N ALA A 52 -5.10 10.98 3.84
CA ALA A 52 -5.09 12.29 4.54
C ALA A 52 -6.15 12.44 5.64
N PHE A 53 -7.12 11.54 5.74
CA PHE A 53 -8.09 11.50 6.84
C PHE A 53 -7.92 10.28 7.75
N ILE A 54 -6.95 9.41 7.47
CA ILE A 54 -6.54 8.35 8.39
C ILE A 54 -5.65 8.99 9.46
N ASP A 55 -5.91 8.68 10.72
CA ASP A 55 -5.19 9.22 11.86
C ASP A 55 -3.67 8.98 11.71
N GLU A 56 -2.87 10.05 11.91
CA GLU A 56 -1.41 10.03 11.83
C GLU A 56 -0.78 9.06 12.85
N TRP A 57 -1.52 8.69 13.89
CA TRP A 57 -1.08 7.71 14.87
C TRP A 57 -0.85 6.32 14.28
N SER A 58 -1.68 5.89 13.33
CA SER A 58 -1.48 4.61 12.65
C SER A 58 -0.52 4.78 11.47
N LYS A 59 0.78 4.66 11.72
CA LYS A 59 1.83 4.62 10.69
C LYS A 59 1.83 3.30 9.89
N CYS A 60 0.66 2.84 9.48
CA CYS A 60 0.51 1.63 8.68
C CYS A 60 0.30 2.03 7.23
N ASP A 61 1.25 1.72 6.36
CA ASP A 61 1.14 1.92 4.90
C ASP A 61 0.15 0.94 4.24
N VAL A 62 -0.55 0.12 5.03
CA VAL A 62 -1.50 -0.88 4.54
C VAL A 62 -2.90 -0.32 4.60
N ILE A 63 -3.32 0.31 3.50
CA ILE A 63 -4.69 0.79 3.27
C ILE A 63 -5.54 -0.30 2.57
N ASP A 64 -4.88 -1.35 2.11
CA ASP A 64 -5.45 -2.36 1.22
C ASP A 64 -6.16 -3.47 2.02
N ASN A 65 -7.17 -4.11 1.41
CA ASN A 65 -7.82 -5.32 1.93
C ASN A 65 -6.89 -6.56 2.01
N ASN A 66 -5.63 -6.38 1.66
CA ASN A 66 -4.60 -7.42 1.57
C ASN A 66 -4.45 -8.23 2.87
N ILE A 67 -4.67 -7.63 4.05
CA ILE A 67 -4.60 -8.39 5.32
C ILE A 67 -5.71 -9.43 5.40
N TYR A 68 -6.94 -9.05 5.06
CA TYR A 68 -8.09 -9.95 5.11
C TYR A 68 -7.99 -11.03 4.03
N GLU A 69 -7.58 -10.67 2.82
CA GLU A 69 -7.33 -11.60 1.72
C GLU A 69 -6.20 -12.58 2.05
N CYS A 70 -5.07 -12.09 2.56
CA CYS A 70 -3.97 -12.95 3.02
C CYS A 70 -4.42 -13.89 4.12
N PHE A 71 -5.22 -13.40 5.09
CA PHE A 71 -5.71 -14.24 6.18
C PHE A 71 -6.68 -15.30 5.69
N ASN A 72 -7.63 -14.94 4.81
CA ASN A 72 -8.58 -15.89 4.24
C ASN A 72 -7.88 -16.98 3.44
N ASN A 73 -6.91 -16.60 2.60
CA ASN A 73 -6.11 -17.56 1.85
C ASN A 73 -5.27 -18.44 2.78
N PHE A 74 -4.74 -17.85 3.86
CA PHE A 74 -3.98 -18.57 4.87
C PHE A 74 -4.78 -19.67 5.56
N ILE A 75 -6.03 -19.40 5.94
CA ILE A 75 -6.89 -20.38 6.62
C ILE A 75 -7.66 -21.28 5.66
N LEU A 76 -7.62 -21.03 4.35
CA LEU A 76 -8.47 -21.69 3.36
C LEU A 76 -8.41 -23.23 3.45
N LEU A 77 -7.20 -23.78 3.53
CA LEU A 77 -6.97 -25.23 3.64
C LEU A 77 -7.29 -25.79 5.04
N ALA A 78 -7.10 -24.99 6.10
CA ALA A 78 -7.44 -25.41 7.45
C ALA A 78 -8.97 -25.48 7.62
N ARG A 79 -9.72 -24.62 6.93
CA ARG A 79 -11.19 -24.55 7.00
C ARG A 79 -11.91 -25.80 6.50
N SER A 80 -11.26 -26.63 5.68
CA SER A 80 -11.85 -27.90 5.21
C SER A 80 -11.68 -29.05 6.21
N LYS A 81 -11.04 -28.82 7.36
CA LYS A 81 -10.81 -29.84 8.40
C LYS A 81 -11.83 -29.74 9.54
N LEU A 82 -11.86 -30.75 10.40
CA LEU A 82 -12.62 -30.70 11.65
C LEU A 82 -12.13 -29.55 12.53
N ILE A 83 -12.98 -29.05 13.42
CA ILE A 83 -12.68 -27.85 14.22
C ILE A 83 -11.38 -27.97 15.04
N ILE A 84 -11.09 -29.16 15.56
CA ILE A 84 -9.87 -29.42 16.35
C ILE A 84 -8.65 -29.35 15.43
N ASP A 85 -8.69 -30.04 14.30
CA ASP A 85 -7.59 -30.08 13.33
C ASP A 85 -7.33 -28.71 12.68
N MET A 86 -8.38 -27.94 12.41
CA MET A 86 -8.30 -26.57 11.90
C MET A 86 -7.53 -25.64 12.85
N LEU A 87 -7.87 -25.70 14.14
CA LEU A 87 -7.21 -24.87 15.15
C LEU A 87 -5.75 -25.28 15.35
N GLU A 88 -5.47 -26.59 15.34
CA GLU A 88 -4.11 -27.11 15.47
C GLU A 88 -3.23 -26.72 14.27
N ASP A 89 -3.76 -26.83 13.06
CA ASP A 89 -3.10 -26.37 11.83
C ASP A 89 -2.74 -24.88 11.89
N ILE A 90 -3.70 -24.03 12.27
CA ILE A 90 -3.48 -22.58 12.39
C ILE A 90 -2.39 -22.30 13.43
N ARG A 91 -2.45 -22.97 14.58
CA ARG A 91 -1.47 -22.81 15.67
C ARG A 91 -0.06 -23.20 15.21
N VAL A 92 0.10 -24.40 14.66
CA VAL A 92 1.41 -24.92 14.20
C VAL A 92 1.98 -24.02 13.11
N THR A 93 1.16 -23.60 12.16
CA THR A 93 1.62 -22.75 11.05
C THR A 93 2.05 -21.37 11.54
N MET A 94 1.32 -20.77 12.48
CA MET A 94 1.71 -19.49 13.10
C MET A 94 3.03 -19.61 13.87
N MET A 95 3.20 -20.67 14.66
CA MET A 95 4.45 -20.92 15.40
C MET A 95 5.64 -21.05 14.45
N SER A 96 5.52 -21.86 13.40
CA SER A 96 6.58 -22.06 12.40
C SER A 96 6.96 -20.74 11.72
N ARG A 97 5.97 -19.91 11.35
CA ARG A 97 6.23 -18.60 10.73
C ARG A 97 6.95 -17.63 11.66
N ILE A 98 6.58 -17.59 12.94
CA ILE A 98 7.25 -16.72 13.93
C ILE A 98 8.71 -17.13 14.08
N VAL A 99 8.98 -18.43 14.21
CA VAL A 99 10.35 -18.95 14.30
C VAL A 99 11.14 -18.62 13.04
N GLU A 100 10.59 -18.88 11.85
CA GLU A 100 11.25 -18.58 10.58
C GLU A 100 11.59 -17.08 10.44
N LYS A 101 10.67 -16.19 10.83
CA LYS A 101 10.90 -14.74 10.80
C LYS A 101 11.96 -14.31 11.80
N ARG A 102 11.95 -14.88 13.00
CA ARG A 102 12.96 -14.63 14.03
C ARG A 102 14.34 -15.09 13.56
N ASP A 103 14.45 -16.30 13.00
CA ASP A 103 15.72 -16.84 12.53
C ASP A 103 16.30 -16.02 11.38
N LYS A 104 15.45 -15.57 10.45
CA LYS A 104 15.85 -14.64 9.38
C LYS A 104 16.36 -13.30 9.92
N TYR A 105 15.76 -12.79 11.00
CA TYR A 105 16.23 -11.57 11.65
C TYR A 105 17.57 -11.80 12.37
N LEU A 106 17.69 -12.88 13.14
CA LEU A 106 18.93 -13.21 13.85
C LEU A 106 20.10 -13.52 12.90
N ALA A 107 19.83 -14.08 11.73
CA ALA A 107 20.83 -14.27 10.67
C ALA A 107 21.20 -12.97 9.95
N SER A 108 20.43 -11.90 10.12
CA SER A 108 20.74 -10.59 9.57
C SER A 108 21.87 -9.95 10.37
N THR A 109 22.87 -9.42 9.68
CA THR A 109 23.98 -8.66 10.27
C THR A 109 23.61 -7.22 10.61
N ASP A 110 22.38 -6.84 10.30
CA ASP A 110 21.91 -5.47 10.30
C ASP A 110 20.86 -5.26 11.38
N GLU A 111 20.81 -4.07 11.96
CA GLU A 111 19.80 -3.70 12.95
C GLU A 111 18.39 -3.63 12.33
N ILE A 112 18.33 -3.43 11.01
CA ILE A 112 17.08 -3.31 10.26
C ILE A 112 16.85 -4.57 9.43
N CYS A 113 15.65 -5.16 9.56
CA CYS A 113 15.20 -6.26 8.72
C CYS A 113 15.41 -5.96 7.22
N PRO A 114 15.89 -6.93 6.40
CA PRO A 114 16.22 -6.71 4.99
C PRO A 114 15.12 -6.04 4.16
N ARG A 115 13.85 -6.41 4.40
CA ARG A 115 12.70 -5.82 3.70
C ARG A 115 12.54 -4.33 4.00
N VAL A 116 12.68 -3.93 5.26
CA VAL A 116 12.54 -2.52 5.68
C VAL A 116 13.74 -1.72 5.17
N ARG A 117 14.93 -2.32 5.18
CA ARG A 117 16.13 -1.71 4.58
C ARG A 117 15.96 -1.41 3.11
N ASN A 118 15.43 -2.34 2.31
CA ASN A 118 15.19 -2.11 0.88
C ASN A 118 14.27 -0.91 0.65
N VAL A 119 13.15 -0.84 1.37
CA VAL A 119 12.22 0.30 1.30
C VAL A 119 12.91 1.61 1.71
N LEU A 120 13.75 1.57 2.74
CA LEU A 120 14.51 2.74 3.17
C LEU A 120 15.50 3.22 2.10
N GLU A 121 16.22 2.31 1.43
CA GLU A 121 17.16 2.67 0.37
C GLU A 121 16.44 3.24 -0.87
N GLU A 122 15.26 2.70 -1.22
CA GLU A 122 14.40 3.26 -2.27
C GLU A 122 13.94 4.68 -1.91
N ASN A 123 13.47 4.89 -0.68
CA ASN A 123 13.02 6.20 -0.21
C ASN A 123 14.16 7.23 -0.16
N LYS A 124 15.39 6.80 0.17
CA LYS A 124 16.57 7.69 0.11
C LYS A 124 16.86 8.19 -1.30
N LEU A 125 16.65 7.35 -2.32
CA LEU A 125 16.80 7.75 -3.71
C LEU A 125 15.72 8.78 -4.10
N GLY A 126 14.48 8.55 -3.67
CA GLY A 126 13.36 9.48 -3.90
C GLY A 126 13.51 10.81 -3.17
N PHE A 127 14.06 10.82 -1.95
CA PHE A 127 14.26 12.03 -1.14
C PHE A 127 15.15 13.07 -1.84
N ARG A 128 16.03 12.64 -2.76
CA ARG A 128 16.88 13.56 -3.54
C ARG A 128 16.10 14.55 -4.39
N PHE A 129 14.82 14.31 -4.62
CA PHE A 129 13.92 15.15 -5.42
C PHE A 129 12.95 15.98 -4.55
N CYS A 130 13.12 15.94 -3.22
CA CYS A 130 12.29 16.67 -2.27
C CYS A 130 13.09 17.85 -1.72
N ASP A 131 12.62 19.07 -1.98
CA ASP A 131 13.17 20.30 -1.40
C ASP A 131 12.27 20.78 -0.24
N PRO A 132 12.61 20.45 1.02
CA PRO A 132 11.82 20.90 2.16
C PRO A 132 12.11 22.37 2.50
N THR A 133 11.07 23.19 2.48
CA THR A 133 11.08 24.57 2.96
C THR A 133 10.49 24.61 4.37
N HIS A 134 11.27 25.10 5.34
CA HIS A 134 10.84 25.25 6.74
C HIS A 134 9.84 26.41 6.87
N GLY A 135 8.68 26.15 7.49
CA GLY A 135 7.61 27.11 7.69
C GLY A 135 7.45 27.65 9.12
N GLY A 136 8.27 27.17 10.08
CA GLY A 136 8.09 27.43 11.52
C GLY A 136 7.25 26.35 12.22
N ASP A 137 7.45 26.16 13.52
CA ASP A 137 6.69 25.23 14.39
C ASP A 137 6.53 23.80 13.83
N PHE A 138 7.64 23.09 13.59
CA PHE A 138 7.66 21.74 13.00
C PHE A 138 6.91 21.59 11.66
N ASN A 139 6.51 22.69 11.01
CA ASN A 139 5.88 22.67 9.70
C ASN A 139 6.92 22.74 8.60
N PHE A 140 6.79 21.85 7.62
CA PHE A 140 7.64 21.79 6.44
C PHE A 140 6.76 21.71 5.19
N LYS A 141 7.04 22.54 4.19
CA LYS A 141 6.48 22.39 2.84
C LYS A 141 7.51 21.69 1.96
N ALA A 142 7.19 20.50 1.46
CA ALA A 142 8.00 19.82 0.46
C ALA A 142 7.58 20.29 -0.94
N ARG A 143 8.55 20.63 -1.79
CA ARG A 143 8.36 20.83 -3.22
C ARG A 143 9.06 19.70 -3.98
N GLU A 144 8.39 19.15 -4.99
CA GLU A 144 8.98 18.18 -5.91
C GLU A 144 9.86 18.94 -6.92
N GLY A 145 11.14 18.61 -7.01
CA GLY A 145 12.11 19.31 -7.86
C GLY A 145 11.87 19.05 -9.36
N ASP A 146 12.27 20.01 -10.21
CA ASP A 146 11.95 20.11 -11.66
C ASP A 146 12.61 19.03 -12.56
N HIS A 147 12.96 17.84 -12.05
CA HIS A 147 13.55 16.71 -12.80
C HIS A 147 12.73 15.40 -12.68
N ALA A 148 11.45 15.52 -12.32
CA ALA A 148 10.56 14.41 -11.92
C ALA A 148 9.95 13.56 -13.05
N ASP A 149 10.30 13.78 -14.32
CA ASP A 149 9.64 13.07 -15.45
C ASP A 149 9.95 11.56 -15.54
N ASN A 150 10.90 11.05 -14.74
CA ASN A 150 11.33 9.64 -14.81
C ASN A 150 11.02 8.80 -13.56
N ALA A 151 10.45 9.36 -12.48
CA ALA A 151 10.23 8.63 -11.23
C ALA A 151 8.91 7.83 -11.18
N SER A 152 7.94 8.14 -12.04
CA SER A 152 6.65 7.43 -12.09
C SER A 152 6.74 5.96 -12.55
N GLN A 153 7.91 5.48 -13.01
CA GLN A 153 8.10 4.09 -13.43
C GLN A 153 8.68 3.16 -12.36
N VAL A 154 9.32 3.67 -11.29
CA VAL A 154 10.04 2.80 -10.34
C VAL A 154 9.09 2.13 -9.34
N GLY A 155 8.00 2.81 -8.94
CA GLY A 155 6.99 2.26 -8.02
C GLY A 155 6.08 1.19 -8.63
N GLN A 156 6.12 0.94 -9.94
CA GLN A 156 5.31 -0.09 -10.59
C GLN A 156 5.93 -1.51 -10.49
N ASN A 157 7.21 -1.62 -10.11
CA ASN A 157 7.95 -2.88 -10.19
C ASN A 157 7.97 -3.71 -8.90
N MET A 158 7.21 -3.32 -7.86
CA MET A 158 7.01 -4.16 -6.66
C MET A 158 5.60 -4.77 -6.56
N SER A 159 4.82 -4.76 -7.65
CA SER A 159 3.74 -5.75 -7.79
C SER A 159 4.37 -7.06 -8.22
N ASN A 160 4.82 -7.85 -7.23
CA ASN A 160 4.96 -9.29 -7.44
C ASN A 160 3.64 -9.78 -8.07
N PRO A 161 3.65 -10.56 -9.16
CA PRO A 161 2.44 -10.91 -9.87
C PRO A 161 1.68 -11.94 -9.02
N VAL A 162 0.86 -11.47 -8.09
CA VAL A 162 -0.24 -12.27 -7.58
C VAL A 162 -1.24 -12.31 -8.71
N ILE A 163 -1.26 -13.47 -9.38
CA ILE A 163 -2.21 -13.84 -10.41
C ILE A 163 -3.59 -13.41 -9.92
N ILE A 164 -4.14 -12.37 -10.54
CA ILE A 164 -5.52 -11.98 -10.39
C ILE A 164 -6.28 -13.03 -11.19
N ASP A 165 -6.63 -14.14 -10.56
CA ASP A 165 -7.68 -15.00 -11.09
C ASP A 165 -8.98 -14.20 -10.95
N HIS A 166 -9.48 -13.76 -12.11
CA HIS A 166 -10.82 -13.25 -12.25
C HIS A 166 -11.79 -14.41 -12.05
N THR A 167 -12.08 -14.75 -10.80
CA THR A 167 -13.26 -15.55 -10.46
C THR A 167 -13.95 -14.95 -9.23
N MET A 168 -14.93 -14.12 -9.58
CA MET A 168 -16.23 -13.80 -8.97
C MET A 168 -16.44 -13.85 -7.44
N VAL A 169 -17.17 -12.84 -6.97
CA VAL A 169 -18.42 -12.94 -6.17
C VAL A 169 -18.80 -14.34 -5.72
#